data_AF-A0A1M7YTZ2-F1
#
_entry.id   AF-A0A1M7YTZ2-F1
#
_cell.length_a   1.000
_cell.length_b   1.000
_cell.length_c   1.000
_cell.angle_alpha   90.00
_cell.angle_beta   90.00
_cell.angle_gamma   90.00
#
_symmetry.space_group_name_H-M   'P 1'
#
loop_
_entity.id
_entity.type
_entity.pdbx_description
1 polymer ?
#
loop_
_entity_poly.entity_id
_entity_poly.type
_entity_poly.pdbx_seq_one_letter_code
_entity_poly.pdbx_strand_id
1 'polypeptide(L)'
;MPNPVASLLSSRRFLPYFMTQFFGAFNDNVFKNTLLLFVAYAGAGELAISSTLFINLAAGLFILPFFLFSASSGVLADRLEKSALIRKIKLLEILIMALAAIGFITQSYLVLLLLLFLMGTQSALFGPVKYALLPQQLRPKELVTGNALVETGTFLAILLGTLLSGFIASADNARLIAAAGVLSFALLGYFASRYIPRAEPSMTATKPFRWHPVRQTRHTLLIAHKDPVIWLTIMTISWFWFLGATYLTQFPNFTKDYLRGGESAVSCLLALFSIGIALGSMLCERLSRHRLELGMVPVGSLGISIFGFGFSSLIPAQLPQFETLTAFVSARELWPLFINLLLLGASGGMFIVPLYTLLQRRAKPDERAQVIAALNIYNALLMVCSAITGIVCLTILHFSIPQLFMLLSVVNTVVFVYLARKLPVYVVRFLLTVILRLCYRIRLTNLHHIPNQGGALIVCNHVSYLDALLLIIASPRLIRFVMESDYASFPAIRPLMKRAGVIPIDGKRPSEMKNAFTQIQNALDMGDLVCIFPEGRLTTDGEIGSFMRGINLILYRAPSVPVIPVALKGLWGSFFSRYHKGRACSRFPRRFFSRVELEAGKPIPAEEVNHQILKNKIAELRGDQL
;
A
#
# COMPACT_ATOMS: atom_id res chain seq x y z
N MET A 1 6.05 -20.63 -13.36
CA MET A 1 5.01 -20.52 -12.31
C MET A 1 3.89 -19.65 -12.84
N PRO A 2 2.60 -20.02 -12.66
CA PRO A 2 1.48 -19.20 -13.15
C PRO A 2 1.54 -17.81 -12.53
N ASN A 3 1.12 -16.79 -13.29
CA ASN A 3 1.08 -15.41 -12.83
C ASN A 3 0.15 -15.33 -11.59
N PRO A 4 0.68 -15.01 -10.39
CA PRO A 4 -0.09 -15.06 -9.15
C PRO A 4 -1.28 -14.08 -9.15
N VAL A 5 -1.19 -12.99 -9.90
CA VAL A 5 -2.30 -12.04 -10.12
C VAL A 5 -3.45 -12.74 -10.86
N ALA A 6 -3.15 -13.38 -12.00
CA ALA A 6 -4.15 -14.08 -12.80
C ALA A 6 -4.74 -15.29 -12.05
N SER A 7 -3.89 -16.01 -11.30
CA SER A 7 -4.32 -17.13 -10.47
C SER A 7 -5.24 -16.69 -9.33
N LEU A 8 -4.99 -15.53 -8.71
CA LEU A 8 -5.84 -15.02 -7.64
C LEU A 8 -7.17 -14.48 -8.20
N LEU A 9 -7.10 -13.70 -9.29
CA LEU A 9 -8.28 -13.10 -9.92
C LEU A 9 -9.25 -14.17 -10.45
N SER A 10 -8.77 -15.31 -10.92
CA SER A 10 -9.62 -16.44 -11.36
C SER A 10 -10.06 -17.36 -10.22
N SER A 11 -9.58 -17.14 -8.99
CA SER A 11 -9.89 -18.04 -7.88
C SER A 11 -11.30 -17.83 -7.35
N ARG A 12 -12.02 -18.94 -7.08
CA ARG A 12 -13.38 -18.92 -6.50
C ARG A 12 -13.48 -18.22 -5.15
N ARG A 13 -12.37 -18.08 -4.42
CA ARG A 13 -12.31 -17.39 -3.12
C ARG A 13 -12.15 -15.88 -3.21
N PHE A 14 -11.73 -15.33 -4.35
CA PHE A 14 -11.45 -13.91 -4.50
C PHE A 14 -12.26 -13.25 -5.62
N LEU A 15 -12.48 -13.92 -6.75
CA LEU A 15 -13.23 -13.37 -7.88
C LEU A 15 -14.62 -12.82 -7.49
N PRO A 16 -15.46 -13.56 -6.72
CA PRO A 16 -16.79 -13.06 -6.36
C PRO A 16 -16.72 -11.79 -5.51
N TYR A 17 -15.76 -11.73 -4.58
CA TYR A 17 -15.50 -10.56 -3.75
C TYR A 17 -15.05 -9.37 -4.61
N PHE A 18 -14.08 -9.59 -5.50
CA PHE A 18 -13.53 -8.58 -6.39
C PHE A 18 -14.62 -7.99 -7.29
N MET A 19 -15.44 -8.84 -7.92
CA MET A 19 -16.57 -8.41 -8.76
C MET A 19 -17.63 -7.64 -7.97
N THR A 20 -17.96 -8.10 -6.75
CA THR A 20 -18.92 -7.42 -5.87
C THR A 20 -18.47 -5.99 -5.56
N GLN A 21 -17.19 -5.81 -5.21
CA GLN A 21 -16.62 -4.50 -4.95
C GLN A 21 -16.51 -3.65 -6.22
N PHE A 22 -16.06 -4.23 -7.33
CA PHE A 22 -15.90 -3.53 -8.61
C PHE A 22 -17.25 -2.96 -9.07
N PHE A 23 -18.29 -3.79 -9.14
CA PHE A 23 -19.62 -3.33 -9.54
C PHE A 23 -20.23 -2.35 -8.56
N GLY A 24 -19.97 -2.49 -7.24
CA GLY A 24 -20.40 -1.49 -6.26
C GLY A 24 -19.77 -0.11 -6.54
N ALA A 25 -18.43 -0.04 -6.61
CA ALA A 25 -17.74 1.22 -6.89
C ALA A 25 -18.11 1.79 -8.27
N PHE A 26 -18.27 0.94 -9.28
CA PHE A 26 -18.65 1.33 -10.62
C PHE A 26 -20.05 1.95 -10.64
N ASN A 27 -21.03 1.27 -10.02
CA ASN A 27 -22.40 1.73 -9.97
C ASN A 27 -22.55 3.03 -9.18
N ASP A 28 -21.84 3.17 -8.05
CA ASP A 28 -21.82 4.41 -7.26
C ASP A 28 -21.39 5.61 -8.12
N ASN A 29 -20.38 5.41 -8.98
CA ASN A 29 -19.90 6.46 -9.87
C ASN A 29 -20.84 6.71 -11.06
N VAL A 30 -21.44 5.68 -11.64
CA VAL A 30 -22.46 5.85 -12.69
C VAL A 30 -23.64 6.65 -12.15
N PHE A 31 -24.20 6.25 -11.01
CA PHE A 31 -25.35 6.95 -10.40
C PHE A 31 -25.01 8.40 -10.07
N LYS A 32 -23.95 8.63 -9.28
CA LYS A 32 -23.55 9.96 -8.84
C LYS A 32 -23.26 10.88 -10.02
N ASN A 33 -22.38 10.48 -10.94
CA ASN A 33 -21.96 11.38 -12.02
C ASN A 33 -23.09 11.62 -13.03
N THR A 34 -23.93 10.62 -13.32
CA THR A 34 -25.10 10.83 -14.19
C THR A 34 -26.08 11.82 -13.57
N LEU A 35 -26.36 11.71 -12.27
CA LEU A 35 -27.19 12.67 -11.53
C LEU A 35 -26.60 14.08 -11.60
N LEU A 36 -25.30 14.23 -11.33
CA LEU A 36 -24.63 15.54 -11.37
C LEU A 36 -24.67 16.16 -12.77
N LEU A 37 -24.49 15.36 -13.83
CA LEU A 37 -24.61 15.83 -15.21
C LEU A 37 -26.05 16.28 -15.52
N PHE A 38 -27.07 15.49 -15.19
CA PHE A 38 -28.46 15.90 -15.40
C PHE A 38 -28.83 17.18 -14.67
N VAL A 39 -28.32 17.39 -13.45
CA VAL A 39 -28.55 18.62 -12.70
C VAL A 39 -27.75 19.80 -13.26
N ALA A 40 -26.53 19.56 -13.75
CA ALA A 40 -25.70 20.62 -14.33
C ALA A 40 -26.33 21.22 -15.61
N TYR A 41 -27.02 20.39 -16.41
CA TYR A 41 -27.67 20.80 -17.66
C TYR A 41 -29.20 20.87 -17.57
N ALA A 42 -29.78 20.82 -16.37
CA ALA A 42 -31.22 20.95 -16.19
C ALA A 42 -31.72 22.34 -16.66
N GLY A 43 -32.91 22.38 -17.27
CA GLY A 43 -33.52 23.60 -17.76
C GLY A 43 -33.87 24.59 -16.64
N ALA A 44 -33.98 25.88 -16.99
CA ALA A 44 -34.41 26.90 -16.04
C ALA A 44 -35.80 26.57 -15.47
N GLY A 45 -35.90 26.43 -14.15
CA GLY A 45 -37.15 26.09 -13.45
C GLY A 45 -37.39 24.58 -13.21
N GLU A 46 -36.55 23.69 -13.74
CA GLU A 46 -36.66 22.24 -13.47
C GLU A 46 -36.13 21.84 -12.08
N LEU A 47 -35.26 22.65 -11.49
CA LEU A 47 -34.65 22.40 -10.19
C LEU A 47 -35.27 23.27 -9.10
N ALA A 48 -35.57 22.67 -7.95
CA ALA A 48 -36.06 23.38 -6.77
C ALA A 48 -34.98 24.27 -6.10
N ILE A 49 -33.71 24.01 -6.36
CA ILE A 49 -32.55 24.74 -5.84
C ILE A 49 -31.55 24.99 -6.97
N SER A 50 -30.64 25.96 -6.81
CA SER A 50 -29.62 26.21 -7.84
C SER A 50 -28.76 24.97 -8.10
N SER A 51 -28.36 24.76 -9.36
CA SER A 51 -27.52 23.63 -9.77
C SER A 51 -26.21 23.60 -8.99
N THR A 52 -25.58 24.77 -8.77
CA THR A 52 -24.38 24.91 -7.95
C THR A 52 -24.59 24.46 -6.51
N LEU A 53 -25.69 24.88 -5.86
CA LEU A 53 -26.00 24.45 -4.50
C LEU A 53 -26.26 22.95 -4.44
N PHE A 54 -26.98 22.40 -5.42
CA PHE A 54 -27.24 20.97 -5.50
C PHE A 54 -25.95 20.16 -5.61
N ILE A 55 -25.05 20.52 -6.52
CA ILE A 55 -23.78 19.80 -6.74
C ILE A 55 -22.93 19.81 -5.46
N ASN A 56 -22.87 20.95 -4.77
CA ASN A 56 -22.15 21.07 -3.50
C ASN A 56 -22.78 20.22 -2.39
N LEU A 57 -24.12 20.25 -2.27
CA LEU A 57 -24.85 19.38 -1.33
C LEU A 57 -24.65 17.91 -1.65
N ALA A 58 -24.67 17.52 -2.92
CA ALA A 58 -24.47 16.15 -3.37
C ALA A 58 -23.08 15.62 -2.97
N ALA A 59 -22.03 16.42 -3.13
CA ALA A 59 -20.69 16.07 -2.68
C ALA A 59 -20.63 15.83 -1.16
N GLY A 60 -21.23 16.73 -0.36
CA GLY A 60 -21.28 16.60 1.10
C GLY A 60 -22.14 15.44 1.59
N LEU A 61 -23.35 15.28 1.05
CA LEU A 61 -24.30 14.23 1.42
C LEU A 61 -23.82 12.83 1.05
N PHE A 62 -23.00 12.68 0.02
CA PHE A 62 -22.38 11.40 -0.30
C PHE A 62 -21.31 10.99 0.74
N ILE A 63 -20.56 11.95 1.29
CA ILE A 63 -19.46 11.69 2.23
C ILE A 63 -19.96 11.60 3.69
N LEU A 64 -20.98 12.39 4.05
CA LEU A 64 -21.53 12.49 5.40
C LEU A 64 -21.83 11.13 6.07
N PRO A 65 -22.43 10.13 5.39
CA PRO A 65 -22.71 8.83 5.99
C PRO A 65 -21.49 8.09 6.53
N PHE A 66 -20.29 8.32 5.97
CA PHE A 66 -19.07 7.69 6.47
C PHE A 66 -18.73 8.14 7.90
N PHE A 67 -19.06 9.38 8.28
CA PHE A 67 -18.91 9.85 9.67
C PHE A 67 -19.96 9.24 10.60
N LEU A 68 -21.20 9.14 10.12
CA LEU A 68 -22.35 8.75 10.94
C LEU A 68 -22.40 7.25 11.19
N PHE A 69 -22.08 6.44 10.19
CA PHE A 69 -22.39 5.01 10.20
C PHE A 69 -21.17 4.08 10.15
N SER A 70 -19.99 4.52 9.72
CA SER A 70 -18.81 3.62 9.61
C SER A 70 -18.48 2.93 10.93
N ALA A 71 -18.47 3.66 12.05
CA ALA A 71 -18.14 3.08 13.36
C ALA A 71 -19.15 2.00 13.80
N SER A 72 -20.44 2.24 13.55
CA SER A 72 -21.50 1.26 13.82
C SER A 72 -21.35 0.03 12.93
N SER A 73 -21.02 0.24 11.66
CA SER A 73 -20.73 -0.85 10.71
C SER A 73 -19.51 -1.67 11.13
N GLY A 74 -18.41 -1.05 11.58
CA GLY A 74 -17.22 -1.76 12.05
C GLY A 74 -17.54 -2.74 13.18
N VAL A 75 -18.30 -2.29 14.19
CA VAL A 75 -18.74 -3.17 15.30
C VAL A 75 -19.64 -4.30 14.80
N LEU A 76 -20.54 -4.01 13.85
CA LEU A 76 -21.43 -5.00 13.26
C LEU A 76 -20.66 -6.05 12.45
N ALA A 77 -19.66 -5.62 11.68
CA ALA A 77 -18.82 -6.43 10.81
C ALA A 77 -17.90 -7.39 11.58
N ASP A 78 -17.47 -7.01 12.78
CA ASP A 78 -16.70 -7.90 13.65
C ASP A 78 -17.59 -8.93 14.36
N ARG A 79 -18.87 -8.60 14.64
CA ARG A 79 -19.85 -9.49 15.31
C ARG A 79 -20.62 -10.45 14.40
N LEU A 80 -20.83 -10.08 13.14
CA LEU A 80 -21.63 -10.86 12.20
C LEU A 80 -20.77 -11.63 11.20
N GLU A 81 -21.37 -12.66 10.61
CA GLU A 81 -20.79 -13.38 9.47
C GLU A 81 -20.69 -12.44 8.26
N LYS A 82 -19.47 -12.23 7.75
CA LYS A 82 -19.16 -11.12 6.84
C LYS A 82 -19.80 -11.30 5.47
N SER A 83 -19.89 -12.52 4.95
CA SER A 83 -20.49 -12.78 3.63
C SER A 83 -22.00 -12.56 3.63
N ALA A 84 -22.71 -12.93 4.71
CA ALA A 84 -24.13 -12.64 4.90
C ALA A 84 -24.39 -11.15 5.05
N LEU A 85 -23.53 -10.45 5.81
CA LEU A 85 -23.63 -9.00 5.95
C LEU A 85 -23.44 -8.29 4.60
N ILE A 86 -22.45 -8.70 3.80
CA ILE A 86 -22.26 -8.18 2.43
C ILE A 86 -23.51 -8.41 1.57
N ARG A 87 -24.07 -9.63 1.57
CA ARG A 87 -25.27 -9.94 0.78
C ARG A 87 -26.47 -9.08 1.18
N LYS A 88 -26.67 -8.83 2.48
CA LYS A 88 -27.73 -7.92 2.98
C LYS A 88 -27.50 -6.47 2.54
N ILE A 89 -26.26 -6.00 2.60
CA ILE A 89 -25.89 -4.64 2.17
C ILE A 89 -26.07 -4.49 0.64
N LYS A 90 -25.74 -5.51 -0.16
CA LYS A 90 -25.99 -5.49 -1.61
C LYS A 90 -27.47 -5.60 -1.97
N LEU A 91 -28.29 -6.27 -1.14
CA LEU A 91 -29.74 -6.26 -1.31
C LEU A 91 -30.34 -4.87 -1.05
N LEU A 92 -29.84 -4.17 -0.01
CA LEU A 92 -30.19 -2.78 0.25
C LEU A 92 -29.80 -1.87 -0.92
N GLU A 93 -28.65 -2.11 -1.56
CA GLU A 93 -28.22 -1.37 -2.74
C GLU A 93 -29.21 -1.52 -3.91
N ILE A 94 -29.73 -2.73 -4.18
CA ILE A 94 -30.75 -2.95 -5.21
C ILE A 94 -32.00 -2.11 -4.92
N LEU A 95 -32.45 -2.07 -3.66
CA LEU A 95 -33.61 -1.27 -3.28
C LEU A 95 -33.38 0.23 -3.53
N ILE A 96 -32.21 0.75 -3.10
CA ILE A 96 -31.85 2.15 -3.33
C ILE A 96 -31.78 2.45 -4.83
N MET A 97 -31.18 1.54 -5.63
CA MET A 97 -31.03 1.72 -7.07
C MET A 97 -32.35 1.57 -7.84
N ALA A 98 -33.29 0.76 -7.36
CA ALA A 98 -34.63 0.70 -7.92
C ALA A 98 -35.40 2.00 -7.70
N LEU A 99 -35.28 2.60 -6.50
CA LEU A 99 -35.85 3.92 -6.22
C LEU A 99 -35.14 5.01 -7.04
N ALA A 100 -33.83 4.89 -7.25
CA ALA A 100 -33.06 5.81 -8.09
C ALA A 100 -33.48 5.73 -9.56
N ALA A 101 -33.73 4.53 -10.07
CA ALA A 101 -34.26 4.31 -11.41
C ALA A 101 -35.61 5.01 -11.60
N ILE A 102 -36.52 4.89 -10.63
CA ILE A 102 -37.80 5.62 -10.62
C ILE A 102 -37.53 7.13 -10.55
N GLY A 103 -36.60 7.58 -9.70
CA GLY A 103 -36.22 8.99 -9.57
C GLY A 103 -35.71 9.61 -10.87
N PHE A 104 -34.90 8.88 -11.65
CA PHE A 104 -34.41 9.35 -12.95
C PHE A 104 -35.53 9.48 -13.98
N ILE A 105 -36.46 8.52 -14.01
CA ILE A 105 -37.59 8.54 -14.95
C ILE A 105 -38.56 9.67 -14.60
N THR A 106 -38.85 9.85 -13.31
CA THR A 106 -39.79 10.87 -12.80
C THR A 106 -39.17 12.27 -12.65
N GLN A 107 -37.87 12.42 -12.91
CA GLN A 107 -37.11 13.67 -12.74
C GLN A 107 -37.18 14.25 -11.31
N SER A 108 -37.35 13.40 -10.30
CA SER A 108 -37.41 13.87 -8.92
C SER A 108 -36.01 14.08 -8.35
N TYR A 109 -35.38 15.21 -8.70
CA TYR A 109 -33.99 15.50 -8.32
C TYR A 109 -33.77 15.57 -6.79
N LEU A 110 -34.75 16.02 -6.02
CA LEU A 110 -34.69 16.00 -4.56
C LEU A 110 -34.67 14.58 -3.99
N VAL A 111 -35.48 13.68 -4.56
CA VAL A 111 -35.46 12.26 -4.18
C VAL A 111 -34.13 11.63 -4.58
N LEU A 112 -33.59 11.95 -5.76
CA LEU A 112 -32.28 11.49 -6.19
C LEU A 112 -31.15 11.99 -5.26
N LEU A 113 -31.25 13.22 -4.75
CA LEU A 113 -30.31 13.75 -3.75
C LEU A 113 -30.39 12.99 -2.42
N LEU A 114 -31.61 12.66 -1.94
CA LEU A 114 -31.80 11.82 -0.76
C LEU A 114 -31.26 10.40 -0.99
N LEU A 115 -31.49 9.83 -2.17
CA LEU A 115 -30.97 8.50 -2.53
C LEU A 115 -29.45 8.49 -2.65
N LEU A 116 -28.82 9.61 -3.02
CA LEU A 116 -27.36 9.76 -2.99
C LEU A 116 -26.80 9.66 -1.56
N PHE A 117 -27.50 10.23 -0.57
CA PHE A 117 -27.17 10.03 0.84
C PHE A 117 -27.36 8.57 1.28
N LEU A 118 -28.43 7.91 0.85
CA LEU A 118 -28.67 6.49 1.17
C LEU A 118 -27.65 5.57 0.51
N MET A 119 -27.22 5.88 -0.72
CA MET A 119 -26.12 5.18 -1.38
C MET A 119 -24.82 5.37 -0.60
N GLY A 120 -24.47 6.61 -0.20
CA GLY A 120 -23.31 6.85 0.67
C GLY A 120 -23.39 6.08 1.99
N THR A 121 -24.60 5.93 2.55
CA THR A 121 -24.85 5.09 3.74
C THR A 121 -24.56 3.63 3.47
N GLN A 122 -25.01 3.11 2.33
CA GLN A 122 -24.69 1.75 1.89
C GLN A 122 -23.17 1.55 1.74
N SER A 123 -22.46 2.49 1.11
CA SER A 123 -21.00 2.41 0.95
C SER A 123 -20.26 2.48 2.29
N ALA A 124 -20.74 3.31 3.23
CA ALA A 124 -20.23 3.40 4.60
C ALA A 124 -20.44 2.10 5.40
N LEU A 125 -21.55 1.40 5.17
CA LEU A 125 -21.79 0.07 5.73
C LEU A 125 -20.89 -0.99 5.09
N PHE A 126 -20.68 -0.94 3.78
CA PHE A 126 -19.88 -1.93 3.05
C PHE A 126 -18.37 -1.83 3.32
N GLY A 127 -17.85 -0.62 3.51
CA GLY A 127 -16.42 -0.33 3.64
C GLY A 127 -15.66 -1.14 4.71
N PRO A 128 -16.12 -1.17 5.98
CA PRO A 128 -15.48 -1.95 7.04
C PRO A 128 -15.46 -3.45 6.75
N VAL A 129 -16.58 -3.98 6.22
CA VAL A 129 -16.74 -5.41 5.96
C VAL A 129 -15.83 -5.88 4.83
N LYS A 130 -15.76 -5.11 3.72
CA LYS A 130 -14.99 -5.52 2.53
C LYS A 130 -13.50 -5.68 2.84
N TYR A 131 -12.89 -4.71 3.51
CA TYR A 131 -11.45 -4.75 3.82
C TYR A 131 -11.14 -5.68 5.00
N ALA A 132 -12.09 -5.96 5.90
CA ALA A 132 -11.91 -6.91 6.98
C ALA A 132 -12.04 -8.38 6.52
N LEU A 133 -12.79 -8.61 5.44
CA LEU A 133 -12.95 -9.93 4.82
C LEU A 133 -11.67 -10.39 4.11
N LEU A 134 -10.94 -9.46 3.48
CA LEU A 134 -9.78 -9.77 2.63
C LEU A 134 -8.72 -10.65 3.32
N PRO A 135 -8.28 -10.38 4.56
CA PRO A 135 -7.27 -11.20 5.22
C PRO A 135 -7.82 -12.52 5.79
N GLN A 136 -9.14 -12.73 5.80
CA GLN A 136 -9.73 -14.03 6.13
C GLN A 136 -9.75 -14.97 4.91
N GLN A 137 -9.91 -14.41 3.70
CA GLN A 137 -10.01 -15.21 2.47
C GLN A 137 -8.65 -15.42 1.78
N LEU A 138 -7.68 -14.54 2.04
CA LEU A 138 -6.37 -14.57 1.42
C LEU A 138 -5.29 -15.11 2.35
N ARG A 139 -4.30 -15.81 1.78
CA ARG A 139 -3.08 -16.18 2.52
C ARG A 139 -2.26 -14.91 2.82
N PRO A 140 -1.46 -14.87 3.90
CA PRO A 140 -0.67 -13.69 4.25
C PRO A 140 0.25 -13.16 3.13
N LYS A 141 0.75 -14.04 2.26
CA LYS A 141 1.57 -13.67 1.09
C LYS A 141 0.74 -13.07 -0.06
N GLU A 142 -0.54 -13.43 -0.15
CA GLU A 142 -1.43 -12.96 -1.21
C GLU A 142 -2.05 -11.60 -0.89
N LEU A 143 -1.93 -11.12 0.34
CA LEU A 143 -2.63 -9.93 0.80
C LEU A 143 -2.18 -8.65 0.08
N VAL A 144 -0.89 -8.54 -0.27
CA VAL A 144 -0.38 -7.43 -1.08
C VAL A 144 -0.99 -7.47 -2.49
N THR A 145 -0.98 -8.64 -3.13
CA THR A 145 -1.57 -8.84 -4.46
C THR A 145 -3.08 -8.60 -4.45
N GLY A 146 -3.79 -9.05 -3.42
CA GLY A 146 -5.22 -8.82 -3.23
C GLY A 146 -5.54 -7.33 -3.08
N ASN A 147 -4.82 -6.60 -2.23
CA ASN A 147 -5.00 -5.15 -2.11
C ASN A 147 -4.64 -4.42 -3.41
N ALA A 148 -3.57 -4.81 -4.10
CA ALA A 148 -3.21 -4.21 -5.38
C ALA A 148 -4.31 -4.38 -6.44
N LEU A 149 -4.91 -5.57 -6.52
CA LEU A 149 -6.05 -5.83 -7.40
C LEU A 149 -7.29 -5.00 -7.01
N VAL A 150 -7.63 -4.98 -5.72
CA VAL A 150 -8.75 -4.19 -5.16
C VAL A 150 -8.60 -2.71 -5.48
N GLU A 151 -7.41 -2.14 -5.31
CA GLU A 151 -7.15 -0.73 -5.62
C GLU A 151 -7.24 -0.48 -7.13
N THR A 152 -6.56 -1.28 -7.96
CA THR A 152 -6.68 -1.20 -9.42
C THR A 152 -8.13 -1.29 -9.89
N GLY A 153 -8.90 -2.25 -9.36
CA GLY A 153 -10.30 -2.43 -9.72
C GLY A 153 -11.17 -1.24 -9.29
N THR A 154 -10.89 -0.63 -8.14
CA THR A 154 -11.65 0.54 -7.66
C THR A 154 -11.40 1.77 -8.53
N PHE A 155 -10.14 2.06 -8.86
CA PHE A 155 -9.82 3.19 -9.74
C PHE A 155 -10.32 2.98 -11.17
N LEU A 156 -10.24 1.75 -11.68
CA LEU A 156 -10.82 1.42 -12.98
C LEU A 156 -12.35 1.54 -12.97
N ALA A 157 -13.01 1.11 -11.89
CA ALA A 157 -14.45 1.26 -11.72
C ALA A 157 -14.88 2.74 -11.66
N ILE A 158 -14.15 3.59 -10.93
CA ILE A 158 -14.38 5.04 -10.89
C ILE A 158 -14.26 5.64 -12.30
N LEU A 159 -13.17 5.30 -13.01
CA LEU A 159 -12.91 5.79 -14.37
C LEU A 159 -14.02 5.37 -15.33
N LEU A 160 -14.28 4.07 -15.45
CA LEU A 160 -15.26 3.54 -16.38
C LEU A 160 -16.68 4.02 -16.04
N GLY A 161 -17.02 4.14 -14.76
CA GLY A 161 -18.33 4.64 -14.34
C GLY A 161 -18.52 6.12 -14.68
N THR A 162 -17.47 6.94 -14.53
CA THR A 162 -17.48 8.35 -14.93
C THR A 162 -17.61 8.50 -16.44
N LEU A 163 -16.84 7.72 -17.23
CA LEU A 163 -16.94 7.74 -18.68
C LEU A 163 -18.33 7.29 -19.16
N LEU A 164 -18.85 6.20 -18.60
CA LEU A 164 -20.18 5.70 -18.94
C LEU A 164 -21.26 6.72 -18.60
N SER A 165 -21.15 7.46 -17.49
CA SER A 165 -22.11 8.51 -17.15
C SER A 165 -22.20 9.61 -18.20
N GLY A 166 -21.07 10.00 -18.82
CA GLY A 166 -21.05 10.96 -19.92
C GLY A 166 -21.78 10.43 -21.16
N PHE A 167 -21.52 9.17 -21.54
CA PHE A 167 -22.23 8.52 -22.65
C PHE A 167 -23.73 8.37 -22.40
N ILE A 168 -24.12 8.02 -21.17
CA ILE A 168 -25.53 7.94 -20.77
C ILE A 168 -26.18 9.31 -20.88
N ALA A 169 -25.53 10.36 -20.37
CA ALA A 169 -26.07 11.71 -20.35
C ALA A 169 -26.29 12.28 -21.76
N SER A 170 -25.49 11.87 -22.75
CA SER A 170 -25.59 12.32 -24.14
C SER A 170 -26.56 11.52 -25.01
N ALA A 171 -27.20 10.46 -24.49
CA ALA A 171 -28.07 9.60 -25.29
C ALA A 171 -29.53 10.10 -25.35
N ASP A 172 -30.24 9.85 -26.46
CA ASP A 172 -31.64 10.31 -26.65
C ASP A 172 -32.59 9.83 -25.53
N ASN A 173 -32.37 8.62 -25.01
CA ASN A 173 -33.12 8.02 -23.90
C ASN A 173 -32.32 7.99 -22.59
N ALA A 174 -31.49 9.01 -22.34
CA ALA A 174 -30.54 9.09 -21.23
C ALA A 174 -31.12 8.63 -19.88
N ARG A 175 -32.34 9.07 -19.55
CA ARG A 175 -33.01 8.77 -18.26
C ARG A 175 -33.33 7.29 -18.10
N LEU A 176 -33.84 6.64 -19.16
CA LEU A 176 -34.16 5.21 -19.17
C LEU A 176 -32.88 4.37 -19.15
N ILE A 177 -31.85 4.78 -19.90
CA ILE A 177 -30.55 4.11 -19.92
C ILE A 177 -29.88 4.22 -18.54
N ALA A 178 -29.93 5.39 -17.90
CA ALA A 178 -29.45 5.60 -16.54
C ALA A 178 -30.17 4.67 -15.55
N ALA A 179 -31.51 4.66 -15.59
CA ALA A 179 -32.35 3.83 -14.73
C ALA A 179 -32.06 2.32 -14.89
N ALA A 180 -32.02 1.83 -16.14
CA ALA A 180 -31.71 0.44 -16.44
C ALA A 180 -30.27 0.08 -16.05
N GLY A 181 -29.31 0.98 -16.31
CA GLY A 181 -27.90 0.80 -15.99
C GLY A 181 -27.67 0.61 -14.49
N VAL A 182 -28.13 1.57 -13.67
CA VAL A 182 -27.85 1.53 -12.22
C VAL A 182 -28.48 0.33 -11.53
N LEU A 183 -29.66 -0.11 -11.99
CA LEU A 183 -30.31 -1.31 -11.48
C LEU A 183 -29.59 -2.58 -11.93
N SER A 184 -29.18 -2.66 -13.20
CA SER A 184 -28.47 -3.81 -13.76
C SER A 184 -27.12 -4.04 -13.08
N PHE A 185 -26.35 -2.99 -12.84
CA PHE A 185 -25.06 -3.11 -12.15
C PHE A 185 -25.21 -3.48 -10.67
N ALA A 186 -26.24 -2.98 -9.98
CA ALA A 186 -26.58 -3.40 -8.63
C ALA A 186 -26.91 -4.90 -8.56
N LEU A 187 -27.70 -5.39 -9.51
CA LEU A 187 -28.03 -6.82 -9.64
C LEU A 187 -26.78 -7.67 -9.89
N LEU A 188 -25.91 -7.28 -10.82
CA LEU A 188 -24.65 -7.98 -11.09
C LEU A 188 -23.76 -8.03 -9.84
N GLY A 189 -23.64 -6.93 -9.11
CA GLY A 189 -22.91 -6.88 -7.85
C GLY A 189 -23.51 -7.80 -6.78
N TYR A 190 -24.84 -7.87 -6.68
CA TYR A 190 -25.52 -8.79 -5.77
C TYR A 190 -25.32 -10.25 -6.17
N PHE A 191 -25.48 -10.60 -7.44
CA PHE A 191 -25.24 -11.95 -7.94
C PHE A 191 -23.80 -12.39 -7.65
N ALA A 192 -22.80 -11.55 -7.92
CA ALA A 192 -21.42 -11.82 -7.54
C ALA A 192 -21.27 -12.07 -6.03
N SER A 193 -21.97 -11.29 -5.20
CA SER A 193 -21.88 -11.41 -3.73
C SER A 193 -22.40 -12.75 -3.18
N ARG A 194 -23.29 -13.43 -3.92
CA ARG A 194 -23.83 -14.75 -3.53
C ARG A 194 -22.79 -15.86 -3.56
N TYR A 195 -21.74 -15.70 -4.37
CA TYR A 195 -20.66 -16.67 -4.51
C TYR A 195 -19.46 -16.38 -3.58
N ILE A 196 -19.53 -15.33 -2.75
CA ILE A 196 -18.50 -15.06 -1.74
C ILE A 196 -18.53 -16.21 -0.71
N PRO A 197 -17.38 -16.89 -0.47
CA PRO A 197 -17.32 -17.94 0.53
C PRO A 197 -17.68 -17.43 1.93
N ARG A 198 -18.28 -18.32 2.73
CA ARG A 198 -18.65 -18.05 4.12
C ARG A 198 -17.43 -17.59 4.93
N ALA A 199 -17.61 -16.53 5.71
CA ALA A 199 -16.57 -15.88 6.48
C ALA A 199 -17.06 -15.61 7.91
N GLU A 200 -16.60 -16.45 8.83
CA GLU A 200 -17.07 -16.49 10.22
C GLU A 200 -16.88 -15.13 10.94
N PRO A 201 -17.74 -14.84 11.94
CA PRO A 201 -17.57 -13.68 12.82
C PRO A 201 -16.17 -13.63 13.43
N SER A 202 -15.64 -12.42 13.59
CA SER A 202 -14.31 -12.24 14.20
C SER A 202 -14.35 -12.07 15.71
N MET A 203 -15.52 -11.74 16.24
CA MET A 203 -15.76 -11.55 17.67
C MET A 203 -17.02 -12.30 18.07
N THR A 204 -16.91 -13.11 19.12
CA THR A 204 -18.07 -13.77 19.74
C THR A 204 -18.92 -12.74 20.48
N ALA A 205 -20.14 -12.52 20.00
CA ALA A 205 -21.05 -11.56 20.61
C ALA A 205 -21.67 -12.12 21.89
N THR A 206 -21.36 -11.54 23.04
CA THR A 206 -21.96 -11.89 24.35
C THR A 206 -23.25 -11.12 24.64
N LYS A 207 -23.53 -10.04 23.88
CA LYS A 207 -24.71 -9.18 24.03
C LYS A 207 -25.26 -8.76 22.66
N PRO A 208 -26.59 -8.55 22.53
CA PRO A 208 -27.19 -8.09 21.29
C PRO A 208 -26.62 -6.72 20.88
N PHE A 209 -26.61 -6.45 19.57
CA PHE A 209 -26.17 -5.15 19.05
C PHE A 209 -27.12 -4.05 19.53
N ARG A 210 -26.57 -3.00 20.14
CA ARG A 210 -27.29 -1.78 20.48
C ARG A 210 -26.65 -0.61 19.76
N TRP A 211 -27.47 0.16 19.05
CA TRP A 211 -26.99 1.30 18.28
C TRP A 211 -26.73 2.49 19.21
N HIS A 212 -25.45 2.84 19.34
CA HIS A 212 -25.00 3.96 20.17
C HIS A 212 -23.89 4.70 19.40
N PRO A 213 -24.25 5.46 18.35
CA PRO A 213 -23.31 5.93 17.33
C PRO A 213 -22.16 6.75 17.93
N VAL A 214 -22.43 7.68 18.83
CA VAL A 214 -21.40 8.51 19.48
C VAL A 214 -20.41 7.67 20.29
N ARG A 215 -20.92 6.73 21.11
CA ARG A 215 -20.08 5.85 21.93
C ARG A 215 -19.28 4.88 21.07
N GLN A 216 -19.89 4.34 20.01
CA GLN A 216 -19.25 3.44 19.06
C GLN A 216 -18.14 4.15 18.28
N THR A 217 -18.38 5.37 17.81
CA THR A 217 -17.37 6.21 17.16
C THR A 217 -16.20 6.47 18.11
N ARG A 218 -16.46 6.95 19.33
CA ARG A 218 -15.39 7.19 20.33
C ARG A 218 -14.57 5.92 20.59
N HIS A 219 -15.22 4.79 20.81
CA HIS A 219 -14.54 3.52 21.05
C HIS A 219 -13.67 3.07 19.87
N THR A 220 -14.22 3.14 18.65
CA THR A 220 -13.52 2.77 17.42
C THR A 220 -12.31 3.67 17.15
N LEU A 221 -12.43 4.98 17.38
CA LEU A 221 -11.29 5.90 17.28
C LEU A 221 -10.24 5.60 18.35
N LEU A 222 -10.64 5.28 19.58
CA LEU A 222 -9.72 4.90 20.64
C LEU A 222 -8.92 3.64 20.30
N ILE A 223 -9.54 2.61 19.70
CA ILE A 223 -8.82 1.42 19.23
C ILE A 223 -7.71 1.81 18.26
N ALA A 224 -8.01 2.66 17.28
CA ALA A 224 -7.04 3.11 16.28
C ALA A 224 -5.86 3.88 16.91
N HIS A 225 -6.10 4.67 17.97
CA HIS A 225 -5.05 5.44 18.67
C HIS A 225 -4.20 4.62 19.63
N LYS A 226 -4.66 3.45 20.10
CA LYS A 226 -3.90 2.58 21.00
C LYS A 226 -2.59 2.10 20.39
N ASP A 227 -2.60 1.85 19.07
CA ASP A 227 -1.40 1.42 18.35
C ASP A 227 -0.86 2.56 17.48
N PRO A 228 0.33 3.11 17.80
CA PRO A 228 0.87 4.28 17.09
C PRO A 228 1.15 4.03 15.61
N VAL A 229 1.35 2.78 15.18
CA VAL A 229 1.58 2.46 13.76
C VAL A 229 0.27 2.30 13.03
N ILE A 230 -0.78 1.75 13.66
CA ILE A 230 -2.14 1.77 13.09
C ILE A 230 -2.57 3.23 12.89
N TRP A 231 -2.42 4.06 13.92
CA TRP A 231 -2.71 5.48 13.85
C TRP A 231 -1.96 6.19 12.72
N LEU A 232 -0.64 6.02 12.65
CA LEU A 232 0.18 6.63 11.60
C LEU A 232 -0.25 6.14 10.20
N THR A 233 -0.58 4.85 10.07
CA THR A 233 -1.00 4.26 8.80
C THR A 233 -2.35 4.81 8.35
N ILE A 234 -3.31 4.97 9.28
CA ILE A 234 -4.59 5.64 9.01
C ILE A 234 -4.34 7.04 8.49
N MET A 235 -3.57 7.85 9.21
CA MET A 235 -3.31 9.23 8.78
C MET A 235 -2.59 9.32 7.44
N THR A 236 -1.68 8.40 7.18
CA THR A 236 -0.95 8.34 5.91
C THR A 236 -1.87 7.97 4.75
N ILE A 237 -2.81 7.03 4.95
CA ILE A 237 -3.84 6.72 3.94
C ILE A 237 -4.79 7.91 3.74
N SER A 238 -5.26 8.54 4.82
CA SER A 238 -6.17 9.69 4.72
C SER A 238 -5.52 10.89 4.03
N TRP A 239 -4.21 11.06 4.19
CA TRP A 239 -3.43 12.05 3.43
C TRP A 239 -3.47 11.81 1.91
N PHE A 240 -3.38 10.55 1.47
CA PHE A 240 -3.54 10.22 0.05
C PHE A 240 -4.92 10.62 -0.49
N TRP A 241 -5.98 10.37 0.27
CA TRP A 241 -7.34 10.78 -0.12
C TRP A 241 -7.53 12.30 -0.12
N PHE A 242 -6.90 13.02 0.81
CA PHE A 242 -6.84 14.49 0.78
C PHE A 242 -6.21 15.00 -0.52
N LEU A 243 -5.03 14.46 -0.88
CA LEU A 243 -4.34 14.85 -2.12
C LEU A 243 -5.20 14.52 -3.34
N GLY A 244 -5.69 13.29 -3.44
CA GLY A 244 -6.52 12.84 -4.55
C GLY A 244 -7.78 13.69 -4.72
N ALA A 245 -8.51 13.95 -3.63
CA ALA A 245 -9.71 14.79 -3.67
C ALA A 245 -9.39 16.23 -4.09
N THR A 246 -8.26 16.80 -3.65
CA THR A 246 -7.84 18.15 -4.07
C THR A 246 -7.52 18.19 -5.58
N TYR A 247 -6.73 17.25 -6.09
CA TYR A 247 -6.40 17.19 -7.52
C TYR A 247 -7.65 16.98 -8.39
N LEU A 248 -8.43 15.93 -8.09
CA LEU A 248 -9.58 15.54 -8.91
C LEU A 248 -10.65 16.63 -8.99
N THR A 249 -10.89 17.36 -7.90
CA THR A 249 -11.89 18.44 -7.87
C THR A 249 -11.48 19.61 -8.77
N GLN A 250 -10.17 19.83 -8.96
CA GLN A 250 -9.67 20.94 -9.76
C GLN A 250 -9.42 20.61 -11.23
N PHE A 251 -9.43 19.32 -11.63
CA PHE A 251 -9.20 18.94 -13.02
C PHE A 251 -10.13 19.60 -14.05
N PRO A 252 -11.44 19.79 -13.80
CA PRO A 252 -12.31 20.50 -14.75
C PRO A 252 -11.84 21.93 -15.02
N ASN A 253 -11.66 22.73 -13.95
CA ASN A 253 -11.23 24.12 -14.04
C ASN A 253 -9.79 24.22 -14.57
N PHE A 254 -8.90 23.33 -14.12
CA PHE A 254 -7.52 23.26 -14.62
C PHE A 254 -7.47 23.04 -16.13
N THR A 255 -8.29 22.12 -16.64
CA THR A 255 -8.33 21.78 -18.07
C THR A 255 -8.87 22.94 -18.90
N LYS A 256 -9.93 23.59 -18.41
CA LYS A 256 -10.57 24.72 -19.07
C LYS A 256 -9.64 25.95 -19.10
N ASP A 257 -9.13 26.35 -17.94
CA ASP A 257 -8.49 27.65 -17.76
C ASP A 257 -7.00 27.63 -18.13
N TYR A 258 -6.32 26.47 -18.00
CA TYR A 258 -4.86 26.37 -18.24
C TYR A 258 -4.52 25.50 -19.46
N LEU A 259 -5.27 24.43 -19.72
CA LEU A 259 -4.97 23.53 -20.85
C LEU A 259 -5.81 23.82 -22.10
N ARG A 260 -6.79 24.74 -22.00
CA ARG A 260 -7.72 25.13 -23.06
C ARG A 260 -8.44 23.94 -23.72
N GLY A 261 -8.75 22.91 -22.93
CA GLY A 261 -9.46 21.70 -23.37
C GLY A 261 -10.91 21.65 -22.89
N GLY A 262 -11.74 20.89 -23.61
CA GLY A 262 -13.14 20.64 -23.26
C GLY A 262 -13.36 19.44 -22.31
N GLU A 263 -14.60 18.98 -22.19
CA GLU A 263 -15.00 17.89 -21.27
C GLU A 263 -14.29 16.54 -21.54
N SER A 264 -14.03 16.25 -22.82
CA SER A 264 -13.30 15.04 -23.22
C SER A 264 -11.84 15.06 -22.75
N ALA A 265 -11.22 16.25 -22.68
CA ALA A 265 -9.87 16.42 -22.14
C ALA A 265 -9.84 16.22 -20.61
N VAL A 266 -10.87 16.68 -19.88
CA VAL A 266 -11.01 16.40 -18.43
C VAL A 266 -11.07 14.90 -18.19
N SER A 267 -11.88 14.19 -18.99
CA SER A 267 -11.99 12.74 -18.94
C SER A 267 -10.65 12.04 -19.24
N CYS A 268 -9.84 12.58 -20.15
CA CYS A 268 -8.50 12.11 -20.43
C CYS A 268 -7.56 12.25 -19.22
N LEU A 269 -7.57 13.40 -18.53
CA LEU A 269 -6.76 13.58 -17.32
C LEU A 269 -7.17 12.61 -16.20
N LEU A 270 -8.48 12.43 -15.98
CA LEU A 270 -9.01 11.45 -15.02
C LEU A 270 -8.58 10.02 -15.38
N ALA A 271 -8.59 9.69 -16.67
CA ALA A 271 -8.13 8.40 -17.18
C ALA A 271 -6.64 8.19 -16.91
N LEU A 272 -5.79 9.14 -17.28
CA LEU A 272 -4.35 9.08 -17.06
C LEU A 272 -4.01 8.91 -15.57
N PHE A 273 -4.67 9.67 -14.70
CA PHE A 273 -4.46 9.56 -13.26
C PHE A 273 -4.88 8.19 -12.71
N SER A 274 -6.05 7.70 -13.10
CA SER A 274 -6.58 6.40 -12.65
C SER A 274 -5.76 5.21 -13.17
N ILE A 275 -5.37 5.25 -14.45
CA ILE A 275 -4.45 4.27 -15.06
C ILE A 275 -3.10 4.31 -14.36
N GLY A 276 -2.60 5.51 -14.03
CA GLY A 276 -1.40 5.69 -13.24
C GLY A 276 -1.48 4.91 -11.93
N ILE A 277 -2.52 5.12 -11.13
CA ILE A 277 -2.71 4.42 -9.85
C ILE A 277 -2.79 2.90 -10.02
N ALA A 278 -3.46 2.41 -11.06
CA ALA A 278 -3.50 0.99 -11.38
C ALA A 278 -2.10 0.43 -11.71
N LEU A 279 -1.32 1.12 -12.55
CA LEU A 279 0.06 0.73 -12.89
C LEU A 279 0.96 0.74 -11.65
N GLY A 280 0.84 1.77 -10.80
CA GLY A 280 1.55 1.88 -9.54
C GLY A 280 1.25 0.75 -8.56
N SER A 281 -0.03 0.39 -8.44
CA SER A 281 -0.49 -0.71 -7.59
C SER A 281 0.06 -2.06 -8.06
N MET A 282 0.06 -2.30 -9.38
CA MET A 282 0.67 -3.50 -9.97
C MET A 282 2.20 -3.50 -9.87
N LEU A 283 2.85 -2.34 -9.99
CA LEU A 283 4.29 -2.20 -9.79
C LEU A 283 4.69 -2.53 -8.35
N CYS A 284 3.92 -2.04 -7.37
CA CYS A 284 4.08 -2.38 -5.96
C CYS A 284 4.02 -3.91 -5.76
N GLU A 285 3.03 -4.57 -6.35
CA GLU A 285 2.88 -6.02 -6.29
C GLU A 285 4.14 -6.74 -6.78
N ARG A 286 4.63 -6.39 -7.98
CA ARG A 286 5.82 -7.00 -8.59
C ARG A 286 7.10 -6.76 -7.80
N LEU A 287 7.32 -5.52 -7.35
CA LEU A 287 8.51 -5.15 -6.57
C LEU A 287 8.52 -5.82 -5.20
N SER A 288 7.34 -6.04 -4.61
CA SER A 288 7.18 -6.57 -3.26
C SER A 288 7.45 -8.09 -3.15
N ARG A 289 7.48 -8.82 -4.28
CA ARG A 289 7.53 -10.29 -4.32
C ARG A 289 6.51 -10.94 -3.37
N HIS A 290 5.29 -10.39 -3.30
CA HIS A 290 4.20 -10.91 -2.46
C HIS A 290 4.51 -10.82 -0.95
N ARG A 291 5.39 -9.90 -0.53
CA ARG A 291 5.70 -9.61 0.87
C ARG A 291 5.38 -8.16 1.20
N LEU A 292 5.14 -7.84 2.46
CA LEU A 292 4.93 -6.46 2.89
C LEU A 292 6.28 -5.72 2.92
N GLU A 293 6.52 -4.85 1.93
CA GLU A 293 7.73 -4.03 1.85
C GLU A 293 7.40 -2.55 2.07
N LEU A 294 7.51 -2.09 3.32
CA LEU A 294 7.14 -0.72 3.74
C LEU A 294 8.05 0.37 3.15
N GLY A 295 9.23 0.01 2.62
CA GLY A 295 10.14 0.96 2.00
C GLY A 295 9.59 1.61 0.73
N MET A 296 8.56 1.02 0.12
CA MET A 296 7.87 1.62 -1.02
C MET A 296 7.04 2.85 -0.66
N VAL A 297 6.56 2.96 0.58
CA VAL A 297 5.68 4.07 0.98
C VAL A 297 6.41 5.42 0.89
N PRO A 298 7.60 5.62 1.48
CA PRO A 298 8.31 6.89 1.31
C PRO A 298 8.75 7.14 -0.13
N VAL A 299 9.08 6.10 -0.90
CA VAL A 299 9.44 6.26 -2.32
C VAL A 299 8.24 6.72 -3.15
N GLY A 300 7.06 6.12 -2.95
CA GLY A 300 5.81 6.58 -3.55
C GLY A 300 5.47 8.00 -3.11
N SER A 301 5.66 8.33 -1.84
CA SER A 301 5.47 9.70 -1.31
C SER A 301 6.40 10.70 -2.00
N LEU A 302 7.67 10.36 -2.20
CA LEU A 302 8.63 11.21 -2.93
C LEU A 302 8.21 11.39 -4.40
N GLY A 303 7.77 10.30 -5.04
CA GLY A 303 7.25 10.34 -6.41
C GLY A 303 6.05 11.28 -6.55
N ILE A 304 5.10 11.23 -5.60
CA ILE A 304 3.96 12.15 -5.56
C ILE A 304 4.44 13.61 -5.52
N SER A 305 5.45 13.94 -4.72
CA SER A 305 6.01 15.29 -4.68
C SER A 305 6.70 15.71 -5.97
N ILE A 306 7.56 14.85 -6.54
CA ILE A 306 8.34 15.16 -7.74
C ILE A 306 7.41 15.35 -8.94
N PHE A 307 6.54 14.38 -9.19
CA PHE A 307 5.66 14.41 -10.34
C PHE A 307 4.47 15.37 -10.14
N GLY A 308 4.05 15.62 -8.90
CA GLY A 308 3.09 16.69 -8.57
C GLY A 308 3.65 18.07 -8.89
N PHE A 309 4.92 18.32 -8.54
CA PHE A 309 5.62 19.57 -8.88
C PHE A 309 5.87 19.71 -10.38
N GLY A 310 6.25 18.61 -11.05
CA GLY A 310 6.37 18.59 -12.51
C GLY A 310 5.04 18.88 -13.19
N PHE A 311 3.95 18.28 -12.73
CA PHE A 311 2.60 18.51 -13.23
C PHE A 311 2.15 19.97 -13.05
N SER A 312 2.51 20.62 -11.93
CA SER A 312 2.15 22.03 -11.70
C SER A 312 3.01 23.03 -12.47
N SER A 313 4.24 22.67 -12.83
CA SER A 313 5.24 23.62 -13.34
C SER A 313 5.48 23.51 -14.85
N LEU A 314 5.17 22.36 -15.45
CA LEU A 314 5.39 22.09 -16.88
C LEU A 314 4.15 22.42 -17.73
N ILE A 315 3.42 23.47 -17.37
CA ILE A 315 2.26 23.93 -18.12
C ILE A 315 2.77 24.82 -19.26
N PRO A 316 2.46 24.52 -20.54
CA PRO A 316 2.91 25.34 -21.65
C PRO A 316 2.32 26.76 -21.58
N ALA A 317 3.15 27.78 -21.83
CA ALA A 317 2.74 29.18 -21.73
C ALA A 317 1.71 29.61 -22.80
N GLN A 318 1.71 28.94 -23.95
CA GLN A 318 0.78 29.19 -25.05
C GLN A 318 0.26 27.85 -25.57
N LEU A 319 -1.06 27.71 -25.56
CA LEU A 319 -1.76 26.56 -26.14
C LEU A 319 -2.86 27.08 -27.07
N PRO A 320 -3.14 26.38 -28.18
CA PRO A 320 -4.36 26.62 -28.94
C PRO A 320 -5.58 26.15 -28.13
N GLN A 321 -6.77 26.60 -28.52
CA GLN A 321 -8.01 26.02 -27.99
C GLN A 321 -8.25 24.67 -28.66
N PHE A 322 -8.44 23.62 -27.87
CA PHE A 322 -8.63 22.26 -28.37
C PHE A 322 -10.11 21.90 -28.43
N GLU A 323 -10.65 21.76 -29.64
CA GLU A 323 -12.05 21.35 -29.85
C GLU A 323 -12.23 19.83 -29.81
N THR A 324 -11.19 19.06 -30.17
CA THR A 324 -11.25 17.60 -30.23
C THR A 324 -10.25 16.95 -29.27
N LEU A 325 -10.62 15.79 -28.73
CA LEU A 325 -9.73 14.98 -27.90
C LEU A 325 -8.46 14.57 -28.66
N THR A 326 -8.60 14.24 -29.95
CA THR A 326 -7.48 13.83 -30.79
C THR A 326 -6.44 14.95 -30.91
N ALA A 327 -6.87 16.19 -31.13
CA ALA A 327 -5.97 17.34 -31.18
C ALA A 327 -5.29 17.56 -29.81
N PHE A 328 -6.04 17.45 -28.72
CA PHE A 328 -5.52 17.61 -27.36
C PHE A 328 -4.44 16.58 -27.00
N VAL A 329 -4.68 15.29 -27.27
CA VAL A 329 -3.73 14.21 -26.95
C VAL A 329 -2.51 14.22 -27.87
N SER A 330 -2.68 14.71 -29.11
CA SER A 330 -1.60 14.77 -30.11
C SER A 330 -0.68 15.98 -29.91
N ALA A 331 -1.06 16.95 -29.08
CA ALA A 331 -0.24 18.12 -28.76
C ALA A 331 1.03 17.72 -27.98
N ARG A 332 2.19 17.84 -28.62
CA ARG A 332 3.48 17.40 -28.06
C ARG A 332 3.87 18.20 -26.82
N GLU A 333 3.40 19.43 -26.73
CA GLU A 333 3.61 20.35 -25.62
C GLU A 333 2.98 19.84 -24.33
N LEU A 334 1.90 19.04 -24.40
CA LEU A 334 1.19 18.50 -23.24
C LEU A 334 1.75 17.16 -22.75
N TRP A 335 2.60 16.49 -23.53
CA TRP A 335 3.14 15.18 -23.17
C TRP A 335 3.92 15.16 -21.85
N PRO A 336 4.81 16.14 -21.56
CA PRO A 336 5.47 16.20 -20.25
C PRO A 336 4.47 16.24 -19.10
N LEU A 337 3.38 16.98 -19.25
CA LEU A 337 2.31 17.10 -18.25
C LEU A 337 1.54 15.77 -18.12
N PHE A 338 1.19 15.11 -19.22
CA PHE A 338 0.53 13.80 -19.19
C PHE A 338 1.41 12.72 -18.54
N ILE A 339 2.71 12.71 -18.82
CA ILE A 339 3.67 11.78 -18.20
C ILE A 339 3.75 12.05 -16.69
N ASN A 340 3.87 13.31 -16.27
CA ASN A 340 3.88 13.64 -14.85
C ASN A 340 2.57 13.25 -14.16
N LEU A 341 1.41 13.44 -14.79
CA LEU A 341 0.13 13.01 -14.22
C LEU A 341 0.04 11.48 -14.07
N LEU A 342 0.49 10.74 -15.08
CA LEU A 342 0.54 9.29 -15.06
C LEU A 342 1.47 8.79 -13.94
N LEU A 343 2.66 9.38 -13.81
CA LEU A 343 3.65 9.03 -12.79
C LEU A 343 3.26 9.49 -11.39
N LEU A 344 2.54 10.60 -11.26
CA LEU A 344 1.89 11.04 -10.03
C LEU A 344 0.87 9.99 -9.56
N GLY A 345 0.00 9.53 -10.46
CA GLY A 345 -0.92 8.43 -10.18
C GLY A 345 -0.18 7.14 -9.80
N ALA A 346 0.85 6.74 -10.57
CA ALA A 346 1.63 5.53 -10.28
C ALA A 346 2.34 5.59 -8.93
N SER A 347 2.85 6.76 -8.55
CA SER A 347 3.42 6.99 -7.23
C SER A 347 2.37 6.83 -6.13
N GLY A 348 1.14 7.30 -6.37
CA GLY A 348 -0.03 7.07 -5.54
C GLY A 348 -0.34 5.59 -5.31
N GLY A 349 -0.38 4.79 -6.38
CA GLY A 349 -0.59 3.34 -6.29
C GLY A 349 0.49 2.62 -5.46
N MET A 350 1.76 2.99 -5.66
CA MET A 350 2.87 2.45 -4.86
C MET A 350 2.83 2.88 -3.38
N PHE A 351 2.28 4.07 -3.11
CA PHE A 351 2.13 4.61 -1.78
C PHE A 351 1.02 3.89 -0.99
N ILE A 352 -0.13 3.65 -1.62
CA ILE A 352 -1.35 3.23 -0.91
C ILE A 352 -1.42 1.72 -0.61
N VAL A 353 -0.98 0.86 -1.53
CA VAL A 353 -1.12 -0.60 -1.41
C VAL A 353 -0.43 -1.21 -0.18
N PRO A 354 0.83 -0.85 0.15
CA PRO A 354 1.50 -1.38 1.35
C PRO A 354 0.81 -0.93 2.65
N LEU A 355 0.22 0.26 2.67
CA LEU A 355 -0.43 0.82 3.86
C LEU A 355 -1.70 0.04 4.22
N TYR A 356 -2.56 -0.27 3.24
CA TYR A 356 -3.72 -1.13 3.49
C TYR A 356 -3.31 -2.51 3.98
N THR A 357 -2.28 -3.09 3.37
CA THR A 357 -1.75 -4.39 3.79
C THR A 357 -1.22 -4.34 5.23
N LEU A 358 -0.48 -3.28 5.59
CA LEU A 358 0.02 -3.07 6.94
C LEU A 358 -1.12 -2.93 7.95
N LEU A 359 -2.11 -2.10 7.65
CA LEU A 359 -3.27 -1.88 8.51
C LEU A 359 -4.02 -3.20 8.79
N GLN A 360 -4.30 -3.96 7.74
CA GLN A 360 -5.03 -5.23 7.83
C GLN A 360 -4.24 -6.31 8.60
N ARG A 361 -2.92 -6.38 8.42
CA ARG A 361 -2.05 -7.35 9.12
C ARG A 361 -1.82 -7.00 10.57
N ARG A 362 -1.74 -5.71 10.89
CA ARG A 362 -1.45 -5.22 12.24
C ARG A 362 -2.69 -5.17 13.13
N ALA A 363 -3.86 -4.88 12.55
CA ALA A 363 -5.11 -4.91 13.27
C ALA A 363 -5.43 -6.33 13.76
N LYS A 364 -5.77 -6.42 15.05
CA LYS A 364 -6.21 -7.68 15.67
C LYS A 364 -7.47 -8.19 14.96
N PRO A 365 -7.65 -9.52 14.81
CA PRO A 365 -8.78 -10.07 14.06
C PRO A 365 -10.15 -9.59 14.55
N ASP A 366 -10.32 -9.45 15.86
CA ASP A 366 -11.55 -9.08 16.58
C ASP A 366 -11.90 -7.59 16.53
N GLU A 367 -10.93 -6.73 16.20
CA GLU A 367 -11.12 -5.27 16.10
C GLU A 367 -10.85 -4.75 14.67
N ARG A 368 -10.62 -5.65 13.70
CA ARG A 368 -10.13 -5.28 12.36
C ARG A 368 -11.12 -4.40 11.60
N ALA A 369 -12.40 -4.75 11.59
CA ALA A 369 -13.39 -3.95 10.89
C ALA A 369 -13.59 -2.59 11.57
N GLN A 370 -13.48 -2.52 12.91
CA GLN A 370 -13.46 -1.24 13.62
C GLN A 370 -12.26 -0.37 13.23
N VAL A 371 -11.05 -0.92 13.10
CA VAL A 371 -9.87 -0.16 12.63
C VAL A 371 -10.11 0.40 11.22
N ILE A 372 -10.72 -0.36 10.32
CA ILE A 372 -11.10 0.12 8.97
C ILE A 372 -12.22 1.16 9.04
N ALA A 373 -13.17 1.03 9.97
CA ALA A 373 -14.18 2.05 10.18
C ALA A 373 -13.57 3.38 10.66
N ALA A 374 -12.58 3.34 11.55
CA ALA A 374 -11.82 4.52 11.95
C ALA A 374 -11.10 5.14 10.75
N LEU A 375 -10.47 4.31 9.90
CA LEU A 375 -9.86 4.76 8.65
C LEU A 375 -10.86 5.52 7.77
N ASN A 376 -12.05 4.97 7.55
CA ASN A 376 -13.07 5.59 6.70
C ASN A 376 -13.51 6.96 7.24
N ILE A 377 -13.64 7.09 8.56
CA ILE A 377 -13.99 8.37 9.20
C ILE A 377 -12.90 9.42 8.95
N TYR A 378 -11.62 9.05 9.12
CA TYR A 378 -10.51 9.98 8.83
C TYR A 378 -10.37 10.28 7.35
N ASN A 379 -10.60 9.33 6.45
CA ASN A 379 -10.62 9.59 5.02
C ASN A 379 -11.70 10.62 4.67
N ALA A 380 -12.92 10.44 5.19
CA ALA A 380 -14.01 11.39 4.99
C ALA A 380 -13.68 12.78 5.55
N LEU A 381 -13.07 12.86 6.75
CA LEU A 381 -12.59 14.11 7.34
C LEU A 381 -11.60 14.83 6.43
N LEU A 382 -10.60 14.10 5.95
CA LEU A 382 -9.54 14.67 5.14
C LEU A 382 -10.05 15.07 3.74
N MET A 383 -11.03 14.37 3.17
CA MET A 383 -11.70 14.79 1.93
C MET A 383 -12.53 16.08 2.10
N VAL A 384 -13.15 16.29 3.27
CA VAL A 384 -13.81 17.59 3.57
C VAL A 384 -12.75 18.68 3.76
N CYS A 385 -11.67 18.39 4.48
CA CYS A 385 -10.56 19.33 4.63
C CYS A 385 -9.96 19.73 3.27
N SER A 386 -9.85 18.82 2.28
CA SER A 386 -9.36 19.19 0.95
C SER A 386 -10.27 20.18 0.23
N ALA A 387 -11.59 20.04 0.38
CA ALA A 387 -12.53 21.01 -0.19
C ALA A 387 -12.36 22.39 0.47
N ILE A 388 -12.21 22.43 1.80
CA ILE A 388 -11.95 23.66 2.55
C ILE A 388 -10.61 24.28 2.11
N THR A 389 -9.54 23.49 1.98
CA THR A 389 -8.25 23.97 1.48
C THR A 389 -8.37 24.55 0.07
N GLY A 390 -9.12 23.90 -0.82
CA GLY A 390 -9.39 24.43 -2.16
C GLY A 390 -10.07 25.80 -2.12
N ILE A 391 -11.13 25.96 -1.31
CA ILE A 391 -11.84 27.24 -1.13
C ILE A 391 -10.92 28.31 -0.56
N VAL A 392 -10.19 27.99 0.52
CA VAL A 392 -9.30 28.96 1.18
C VAL A 392 -8.18 29.39 0.22
N CYS A 393 -7.51 28.45 -0.44
CA CYS A 393 -6.40 28.79 -1.34
C CYS A 393 -6.86 29.54 -2.58
N LEU A 394 -7.91 29.09 -3.27
CA LEU A 394 -8.32 29.65 -4.56
C LEU A 394 -9.17 30.92 -4.41
N THR A 395 -10.06 30.97 -3.41
CA THR A 395 -11.01 32.09 -3.26
C THR A 395 -10.52 33.14 -2.28
N ILE A 396 -9.90 32.76 -1.15
CA ILE A 396 -9.49 33.71 -0.10
C ILE A 396 -8.05 34.19 -0.30
N LEU A 397 -7.12 33.25 -0.55
CA LEU A 397 -5.70 33.58 -0.78
C LEU A 397 -5.40 33.91 -2.25
N HIS A 398 -6.38 33.76 -3.14
CA HIS A 398 -6.28 34.03 -4.58
C HIS A 398 -5.12 33.30 -5.27
N PHE A 399 -4.78 32.09 -4.81
CA PHE A 399 -3.80 31.24 -5.48
C PHE A 399 -4.36 30.74 -6.81
N SER A 400 -3.49 30.57 -7.80
CA SER A 400 -3.80 29.87 -9.04
C SER A 400 -3.90 28.36 -8.79
N ILE A 401 -4.61 27.62 -9.65
CA ILE A 401 -4.68 26.15 -9.55
C ILE A 401 -3.27 25.49 -9.61
N PRO A 402 -2.36 25.92 -10.49
CA PRO A 402 -0.97 25.44 -10.47
C PRO A 402 -0.26 25.72 -9.14
N GLN A 403 -0.46 26.89 -8.53
CA GLN A 403 0.12 27.20 -7.23
C GLN A 403 -0.45 26.30 -6.12
N LEU A 404 -1.73 25.97 -6.16
CA LEU A 404 -2.32 24.98 -5.26
C LEU A 404 -1.65 23.61 -5.43
N PHE A 405 -1.49 23.11 -6.65
CA PHE A 405 -0.79 21.83 -6.90
C PHE A 405 0.69 21.86 -6.46
N MET A 406 1.35 23.01 -6.62
CA MET A 406 2.72 23.20 -6.11
C MET A 406 2.75 23.16 -4.59
N LEU A 407 1.81 23.83 -3.91
CA LEU A 407 1.66 23.78 -2.46
C LEU A 407 1.45 22.34 -1.97
N LEU A 408 0.57 21.56 -2.61
CA LEU A 408 0.36 20.15 -2.28
C LEU A 408 1.66 19.34 -2.39
N SER A 409 2.47 19.60 -3.43
CA SER A 409 3.75 18.94 -3.64
C SER A 409 4.78 19.30 -2.55
N VAL A 410 4.81 20.56 -2.12
CA VAL A 410 5.67 21.02 -1.02
C VAL A 410 5.24 20.39 0.31
N VAL A 411 3.95 20.43 0.64
CA VAL A 411 3.43 19.84 1.89
C VAL A 411 3.63 18.32 1.89
N ASN A 412 3.40 17.65 0.76
CA ASN A 412 3.67 16.22 0.63
C ASN A 412 5.16 15.89 0.77
N THR A 413 6.06 16.80 0.41
CA THR A 413 7.51 16.63 0.66
C THR A 413 7.82 16.62 2.15
N VAL A 414 7.12 17.43 2.95
CA VAL A 414 7.23 17.37 4.43
C VAL A 414 6.76 16.02 4.96
N VAL A 415 5.64 15.50 4.43
CA VAL A 415 5.13 14.16 4.78
C VAL A 415 6.14 13.07 4.40
N PHE A 416 6.70 13.14 3.20
CA PHE A 416 7.77 12.23 2.76
C PHE A 416 8.95 12.24 3.74
N VAL A 417 9.47 13.42 4.07
CA VAL A 417 10.62 13.57 4.98
C VAL A 417 10.29 13.00 6.36
N TYR A 418 9.08 13.23 6.86
CA TYR A 418 8.61 12.64 8.11
C TYR A 418 8.57 11.11 8.05
N LEU A 419 7.98 10.52 7.01
CA LEU A 419 7.89 9.07 6.81
C LEU A 419 9.27 8.42 6.64
N ALA A 420 10.15 9.03 5.85
CA ALA A 420 11.52 8.57 5.63
C ALA A 420 12.33 8.54 6.95
N ARG A 421 12.11 9.53 7.83
CA ARG A 421 12.75 9.56 9.16
C ARG A 421 12.20 8.52 10.13
N LYS A 422 10.91 8.16 10.01
CA LYS A 422 10.27 7.12 10.82
C LYS A 422 10.59 5.70 10.34
N LEU A 423 10.81 5.51 9.04
CA LEU A 423 11.04 4.21 8.41
C LEU A 423 12.41 4.07 7.72
N PRO A 424 13.53 4.53 8.31
CA PRO A 424 14.81 4.62 7.60
C PRO A 424 15.35 3.25 7.18
N VAL A 425 15.18 2.24 8.03
CA VAL A 425 15.65 0.88 7.76
C VAL A 425 14.91 0.28 6.56
N TYR A 426 13.59 0.52 6.46
CA TYR A 426 12.77 0.03 5.35
C TYR A 426 13.11 0.75 4.03
N VAL A 427 13.35 2.07 4.07
CA VAL A 427 13.78 2.84 2.90
C VAL A 427 15.11 2.32 2.39
N VAL A 428 16.11 2.19 3.28
CA VAL A 428 17.45 1.69 2.90
C VAL A 428 17.36 0.27 2.35
N ARG A 429 16.62 -0.62 3.02
CA ARG A 429 16.38 -2.00 2.54
C ARG A 429 15.77 -2.01 1.14
N PHE A 430 14.77 -1.16 0.87
CA PHE A 430 14.13 -1.09 -0.44
C PHE A 430 15.09 -0.57 -1.52
N LEU A 431 15.79 0.53 -1.26
CA LEU A 431 16.78 1.08 -2.20
C LEU A 431 17.89 0.07 -2.50
N LEU A 432 18.43 -0.59 -1.47
CA LEU A 432 19.40 -1.67 -1.64
C LEU A 432 18.84 -2.82 -2.46
N THR A 433 17.57 -3.20 -2.24
CA THR A 433 16.90 -4.24 -3.03
C THR A 433 16.84 -3.88 -4.51
N VAL A 434 16.52 -2.62 -4.83
CA VAL A 434 16.47 -2.13 -6.22
C VAL A 434 17.88 -2.13 -6.82
N ILE A 435 18.85 -1.48 -6.15
CA ILE A 435 20.24 -1.36 -6.63
C ILE A 435 20.86 -2.73 -6.84
N LEU A 436 20.82 -3.61 -5.84
CA LEU A 436 21.47 -4.90 -5.91
C LEU A 436 20.84 -5.81 -6.96
N ARG A 437 19.56 -5.66 -7.30
CA ARG A 437 18.95 -6.42 -8.39
C ARG A 437 19.26 -5.88 -9.78
N LEU A 438 19.47 -4.57 -9.90
CA LEU A 438 19.93 -3.98 -11.15
C LEU A 438 21.40 -4.36 -11.43
N CYS A 439 22.22 -4.45 -10.38
CA CYS A 439 23.64 -4.77 -10.50
C CYS A 439 23.97 -6.28 -10.50
N TYR A 440 23.17 -7.12 -9.81
CA TYR A 440 23.47 -8.54 -9.58
C TYR A 440 22.29 -9.47 -9.93
N ARG A 441 22.62 -10.67 -10.40
CA ARG A 441 21.64 -11.75 -10.61
C ARG A 441 21.55 -12.59 -9.33
N ILE A 442 20.68 -12.17 -8.42
CA ILE A 442 20.50 -12.80 -7.10
C ILE A 442 19.53 -13.99 -7.20
N ARG A 443 20.02 -15.19 -6.91
CA ARG A 443 19.21 -16.40 -6.71
C ARG A 443 19.02 -16.63 -5.21
N LEU A 444 17.76 -16.83 -4.80
CA LEU A 444 17.41 -17.07 -3.41
C LEU A 444 16.77 -18.45 -3.30
N THR A 445 17.39 -19.35 -2.56
CA THR A 445 17.02 -20.76 -2.47
C THR A 445 16.64 -21.10 -1.03
N ASN A 446 15.56 -21.88 -0.84
CA ASN A 446 15.13 -22.41 0.46
C ASN A 446 14.83 -21.38 1.59
N LEU A 447 14.53 -20.12 1.25
CA LEU A 447 14.21 -19.06 2.23
C LEU A 447 12.99 -19.32 3.12
N HIS A 448 12.17 -20.30 2.81
CA HIS A 448 11.02 -20.69 3.63
C HIS A 448 11.45 -21.32 4.97
N HIS A 449 12.71 -21.75 5.09
CA HIS A 449 13.29 -22.18 6.36
C HIS A 449 13.52 -21.03 7.35
N ILE A 450 13.57 -19.76 6.90
CA ILE A 450 13.64 -18.60 7.79
C ILE A 450 12.25 -18.34 8.37
N PRO A 451 12.06 -18.37 9.70
CA PRO A 451 10.75 -18.25 10.31
C PRO A 451 10.17 -16.85 10.15
N ASN A 452 8.87 -16.79 9.92
CA ASN A 452 8.13 -15.53 9.79
C ASN A 452 7.73 -14.93 11.15
N GLN A 453 7.88 -15.66 12.25
CA GLN A 453 7.56 -15.28 13.63
C GLN A 453 8.48 -16.03 14.59
N GLY A 454 8.67 -15.50 15.81
CA GLY A 454 9.62 -16.08 16.78
C GLY A 454 11.08 -15.75 16.48
N GLY A 455 11.95 -16.03 17.45
CA GLY A 455 13.38 -15.75 17.38
C GLY A 455 14.12 -16.87 16.65
N ALA A 456 15.18 -16.53 15.93
CA ALA A 456 16.06 -17.53 15.30
C ALA A 456 17.48 -16.98 15.14
N LEU A 457 18.46 -17.88 15.28
CA LEU A 457 19.87 -17.55 15.06
C LEU A 457 20.28 -17.95 13.64
N ILE A 458 20.58 -16.96 12.81
CA ILE A 458 21.11 -17.15 11.45
C ILE A 458 22.63 -17.19 11.53
N VAL A 459 23.23 -18.23 10.98
CA VAL A 459 24.68 -18.40 10.92
C VAL A 459 25.08 -18.54 9.46
N CYS A 460 25.97 -17.69 8.95
CA CYS A 460 26.44 -17.79 7.58
C CYS A 460 27.96 -17.55 7.45
N ASN A 461 28.53 -18.03 6.35
CA ASN A 461 29.92 -17.76 5.97
C ASN A 461 30.14 -16.27 5.64
N HIS A 462 31.36 -15.75 5.84
CA HIS A 462 31.68 -14.33 5.67
C HIS A 462 32.73 -14.05 4.58
N VAL A 463 32.24 -13.87 3.35
CA VAL A 463 33.04 -13.71 2.13
C VAL A 463 33.24 -12.24 1.74
N SER A 464 32.24 -11.39 1.95
CA SER A 464 32.21 -10.00 1.47
C SER A 464 31.43 -9.07 2.39
N TYR A 465 31.69 -7.76 2.32
CA TYR A 465 30.82 -6.76 2.95
C TYR A 465 29.38 -6.77 2.37
N LEU A 466 29.20 -7.34 1.17
CA LEU A 466 27.90 -7.49 0.52
C LEU A 466 27.01 -8.55 1.21
N ASP A 467 27.59 -9.45 2.01
CA ASP A 467 26.91 -10.58 2.65
C ASP A 467 25.72 -10.15 3.50
N ALA A 468 25.94 -9.17 4.38
CA ALA A 468 24.90 -8.61 5.23
C ALA A 468 23.79 -7.94 4.41
N LEU A 469 24.15 -7.25 3.32
CA LEU A 469 23.20 -6.59 2.43
C LEU A 469 22.30 -7.60 1.70
N LEU A 470 22.86 -8.75 1.29
CA LEU A 470 22.09 -9.82 0.66
C LEU A 470 21.13 -10.49 1.63
N LEU A 471 21.56 -10.73 2.87
CA LEU A 471 20.70 -11.25 3.93
C LEU A 471 19.54 -10.30 4.26
N ILE A 472 19.79 -8.98 4.29
CA ILE A 472 18.74 -7.97 4.48
C ILE A 472 17.66 -8.07 3.41
N ILE A 473 18.04 -8.31 2.15
CA ILE A 473 17.11 -8.42 1.02
C ILE A 473 16.38 -9.77 1.01
N ALA A 474 17.09 -10.85 1.37
CA ALA A 474 16.54 -12.20 1.35
C ALA A 474 15.51 -12.43 2.49
N SER A 475 15.78 -11.85 3.66
CA SER A 475 15.01 -12.12 4.86
C SER A 475 13.60 -11.51 4.82
N PRO A 476 12.56 -12.27 5.22
CA PRO A 476 11.19 -11.75 5.32
C PRO A 476 11.01 -10.73 6.45
N ARG A 477 11.94 -10.67 7.41
CA ARG A 477 11.92 -9.75 8.56
C ARG A 477 13.25 -9.01 8.66
N LEU A 478 13.30 -7.97 9.47
CA LEU A 478 14.56 -7.30 9.79
C LEU A 478 15.45 -8.27 10.59
N ILE A 479 16.75 -8.28 10.26
CA ILE A 479 17.78 -9.07 10.94
C ILE A 479 18.61 -8.11 11.79
N ARG A 480 18.84 -8.49 13.04
CA ARG A 480 19.83 -7.86 13.90
C ARG A 480 21.19 -8.49 13.66
N PHE A 481 22.11 -7.74 13.07
CA PHE A 481 23.46 -8.23 12.80
C PHE A 481 24.37 -8.00 14.00
N VAL A 482 25.15 -9.00 14.35
CA VAL A 482 26.28 -8.85 15.28
C VAL A 482 27.48 -8.35 14.48
N MET A 483 28.01 -7.18 14.84
CA MET A 483 29.03 -6.47 14.05
C MET A 483 30.10 -5.88 14.96
N GLU A 484 31.35 -5.80 14.47
CA GLU A 484 32.45 -5.21 15.25
C GLU A 484 32.17 -3.74 15.62
N SER A 485 32.48 -3.38 16.88
CA SER A 485 32.13 -2.08 17.48
C SER A 485 32.62 -0.88 16.66
N ASP A 486 33.78 -0.97 16.01
CA ASP A 486 34.35 0.11 15.21
C ASP A 486 33.50 0.43 13.97
N TYR A 487 33.01 -0.59 13.25
CA TYR A 487 32.10 -0.38 12.12
C TYR A 487 30.72 0.08 12.60
N ALA A 488 30.23 -0.47 13.71
CA ALA A 488 28.90 -0.16 14.24
C ALA A 488 28.80 1.29 14.75
N SER A 489 29.91 1.84 15.23
CA SER A 489 30.01 3.19 15.78
C SER A 489 30.38 4.26 14.76
N PHE A 490 30.63 3.89 13.48
CA PHE A 490 31.01 4.84 12.43
C PHE A 490 29.99 6.00 12.31
N PRO A 491 30.38 7.26 12.54
CA PRO A 491 29.44 8.37 12.79
C PRO A 491 28.34 8.55 11.74
N ALA A 492 28.68 8.38 10.46
CA ALA A 492 27.74 8.58 9.35
C ALA A 492 26.60 7.56 9.31
N ILE A 493 26.86 6.31 9.71
CA ILE A 493 25.86 5.21 9.65
C ILE A 493 25.34 4.80 11.03
N ARG A 494 26.00 5.22 12.11
CA ARG A 494 25.63 4.94 13.50
C ARG A 494 24.14 5.10 13.81
N PRO A 495 23.43 6.18 13.41
CA PRO A 495 22.00 6.30 13.70
C PRO A 495 21.16 5.24 12.99
N LEU A 496 21.53 4.88 11.75
CA LEU A 496 20.87 3.82 11.00
C LEU A 496 21.16 2.44 11.62
N MET A 497 22.41 2.17 12.00
CA MET A 497 22.82 0.92 12.66
C MET A 497 22.07 0.70 13.98
N LYS A 498 21.96 1.74 14.81
CA LYS A 498 21.15 1.70 16.04
C LYS A 498 19.69 1.39 15.76
N ARG A 499 19.07 2.04 14.76
CA ARG A 499 17.67 1.80 14.38
C ARG A 499 17.44 0.43 13.74
N ALA A 500 18.44 -0.12 13.06
CA ALA A 500 18.43 -1.46 12.51
C ALA A 500 18.61 -2.55 13.58
N GLY A 501 18.93 -2.17 14.83
CA GLY A 501 19.13 -3.11 15.94
C GLY A 501 20.44 -3.89 15.82
N VAL A 502 21.46 -3.31 15.18
CA VAL A 502 22.80 -3.90 15.11
C VAL A 502 23.38 -4.03 16.51
N ILE A 503 23.95 -5.20 16.81
CA ILE A 503 24.53 -5.54 18.10
C ILE A 503 26.06 -5.40 17.98
N PRO A 504 26.66 -4.34 18.55
CA PRO A 504 28.11 -4.16 18.50
C PRO A 504 28.80 -5.21 19.38
N ILE A 505 29.92 -5.75 18.91
CA ILE A 505 30.77 -6.67 19.67
C ILE A 505 32.25 -6.29 19.52
N ASP A 506 33.00 -6.38 20.61
CA ASP A 506 34.46 -6.22 20.59
C ASP A 506 35.10 -7.38 21.36
N GLY A 507 35.86 -8.21 20.65
CA GLY A 507 36.53 -9.37 21.23
C GLY A 507 37.70 -9.00 22.17
N LYS A 508 38.19 -7.76 22.13
CA LYS A 508 39.30 -7.28 22.99
C LYS A 508 38.82 -6.79 24.35
N ARG A 509 37.53 -6.46 24.49
CA ARG A 509 36.95 -5.87 25.70
C ARG A 509 35.90 -6.83 26.33
N PRO A 510 36.25 -7.53 27.43
CA PRO A 510 35.37 -8.55 28.04
C PRO A 510 33.98 -8.03 28.44
N SER A 511 33.89 -6.77 28.88
CA SER A 511 32.63 -6.13 29.25
C SER A 511 31.70 -5.91 28.06
N GLU A 512 32.23 -5.45 26.92
CA GLU A 512 31.46 -5.29 25.68
C GLU A 512 31.01 -6.64 25.12
N MET A 513 31.89 -7.65 25.18
CA MET A 513 31.54 -9.01 24.76
C MET A 513 30.39 -9.58 25.59
N LYS A 514 30.42 -9.42 26.93
CA LYS A 514 29.32 -9.84 27.83
C LYS A 514 28.02 -9.10 27.51
N ASN A 515 28.09 -7.80 27.22
CA ASN A 515 26.94 -6.99 26.85
C ASN A 515 26.33 -7.47 25.50
N ALA A 516 27.17 -7.74 24.50
CA ALA A 516 26.73 -8.26 23.21
C ALA A 516 25.96 -9.59 23.35
N PHE A 517 26.48 -10.55 24.12
CA PHE A 517 25.77 -11.81 24.38
C PHE A 517 24.42 -11.61 25.09
N THR A 518 24.33 -10.63 25.99
CA THR A 518 23.07 -10.29 26.67
C THR A 518 22.06 -9.67 25.68
N GLN A 519 22.53 -8.79 24.79
CA GLN A 519 21.68 -8.21 23.74
C GLN A 519 21.21 -9.24 22.72
N ILE A 520 22.06 -10.22 22.37
CA ILE A 520 21.70 -11.33 21.49
C ILE A 520 20.58 -12.15 22.13
N GLN A 521 20.74 -12.55 23.40
CA GLN A 521 19.72 -13.32 24.12
C GLN A 521 18.40 -12.55 24.17
N ASN A 522 18.41 -11.30 24.63
CA ASN A 522 17.21 -10.46 24.70
C ASN A 522 16.53 -10.30 23.33
N ALA A 523 17.31 -10.14 22.25
CA ALA A 523 16.77 -10.04 20.91
C ALA A 523 16.06 -11.34 20.47
N LEU A 524 16.69 -12.49 20.72
CA LEU A 524 16.11 -13.79 20.41
C LEU A 524 14.83 -14.05 21.23
N ASP A 525 14.83 -13.70 22.52
CA ASP A 525 13.68 -13.83 23.42
C ASP A 525 12.51 -12.93 23.01
N MET A 526 12.80 -11.72 22.50
CA MET A 526 11.80 -10.83 21.89
C MET A 526 11.28 -11.33 20.53
N GLY A 527 11.83 -12.44 20.02
CA GLY A 527 11.41 -13.04 18.76
C GLY A 527 12.03 -12.39 17.51
N ASP A 528 13.19 -11.74 17.65
CA ASP A 528 13.95 -11.18 16.54
C ASP A 528 14.88 -12.21 15.89
N LEU A 529 15.19 -12.00 14.61
CA LEU A 529 16.23 -12.74 13.91
C LEU A 529 17.58 -12.12 14.24
N VAL A 530 18.52 -12.91 14.75
CA VAL A 530 19.90 -12.47 14.98
C VAL A 530 20.81 -13.19 13.99
N CYS A 531 21.68 -12.44 13.30
CA CYS A 531 22.64 -13.02 12.37
C CYS A 531 24.08 -12.82 12.85
N ILE A 532 24.86 -13.90 12.77
CA ILE A 532 26.27 -13.92 13.16
C ILE A 532 27.11 -14.51 12.03
N PHE A 533 28.24 -13.85 11.80
CA PHE A 533 29.33 -14.30 10.94
C PHE A 533 30.41 -14.91 11.85
N PRO A 534 30.44 -16.24 12.04
CA PRO A 534 31.22 -16.87 13.09
C PRO A 534 32.72 -16.93 12.83
N GLU A 535 33.18 -16.55 11.63
CA GLU A 535 34.60 -16.45 11.26
C GLU A 535 35.28 -15.24 11.92
N GLY A 536 34.51 -14.22 12.34
CA GLY A 536 35.01 -13.01 13.00
C GLY A 536 35.86 -12.08 12.11
N ARG A 537 36.25 -12.52 10.91
CA ARG A 537 36.99 -11.78 9.89
C ARG A 537 36.50 -12.21 8.51
N LEU A 538 36.69 -11.34 7.51
CA LEU A 538 36.46 -11.67 6.10
C LEU A 538 37.52 -12.67 5.61
N THR A 539 37.10 -13.68 4.87
CA THR A 539 38.00 -14.66 4.24
C THR A 539 39.00 -13.99 3.29
N THR A 540 40.22 -14.54 3.25
CA THR A 540 41.34 -14.04 2.41
C THR A 540 41.64 -14.92 1.21
N ASP A 541 41.14 -16.16 1.20
CA ASP A 541 41.34 -17.17 0.16
C ASP A 541 40.02 -17.64 -0.49
N GLY A 542 38.87 -17.29 0.09
CA GLY A 542 37.53 -17.66 -0.39
C GLY A 542 36.97 -18.88 0.31
N GLU A 543 37.78 -19.55 1.12
CA GLU A 543 37.38 -20.71 1.89
C GLU A 543 36.69 -20.31 3.20
N ILE A 544 35.88 -21.23 3.75
CA ILE A 544 35.21 -21.01 5.03
C ILE A 544 36.23 -21.17 6.16
N GLY A 545 36.46 -20.08 6.90
CA GLY A 545 37.35 -20.04 8.06
C GLY A 545 36.92 -20.96 9.23
N SER A 546 37.68 -20.92 10.32
CA SER A 546 37.28 -21.60 11.57
C SER A 546 36.17 -20.82 12.26
N PHE A 547 35.16 -21.53 12.76
CA PHE A 547 34.05 -20.91 13.47
C PHE A 547 34.41 -20.74 14.94
N MET A 548 34.19 -19.54 15.48
CA MET A 548 34.48 -19.24 16.88
C MET A 548 33.53 -19.96 17.84
N ARG A 549 34.05 -20.39 18.99
CA ARG A 549 33.29 -21.08 20.06
C ARG A 549 32.18 -20.23 20.68
N GLY A 550 32.17 -18.90 20.45
CA GLY A 550 31.15 -17.98 20.97
C GLY A 550 29.71 -18.36 20.57
N ILE A 551 29.53 -19.06 19.44
CA ILE A 551 28.21 -19.59 19.05
C ILE A 551 27.67 -20.54 20.12
N ASN A 552 28.49 -21.45 20.64
CA ASN A 552 28.05 -22.43 21.64
C ASN A 552 27.50 -21.74 22.89
N LEU A 553 28.06 -20.59 23.29
CA LEU A 553 27.58 -19.81 24.43
C LEU A 553 26.20 -19.19 24.16
N ILE A 554 25.94 -18.75 22.92
CA ILE A 554 24.62 -18.22 22.53
C ILE A 554 23.58 -19.33 22.57
N LEU A 555 23.91 -20.49 22.01
CA LEU A 555 23.02 -21.66 22.00
C LEU A 555 22.71 -22.14 23.42
N TYR A 556 23.70 -22.14 24.30
CA TYR A 556 23.50 -22.46 25.71
C TYR A 556 22.56 -21.48 26.42
N ARG A 557 22.65 -20.18 26.11
CA ARG A 557 21.79 -19.14 26.71
C ARG A 557 20.39 -19.08 26.11
N ALA A 558 20.20 -19.60 24.91
CA ALA A 558 18.94 -19.56 24.18
C ALA A 558 18.61 -20.94 23.55
N PRO A 559 18.37 -21.98 24.38
CA PRO A 559 18.24 -23.37 23.90
C PRO A 559 16.96 -23.60 23.08
N SER A 560 15.93 -22.79 23.27
CA SER A 560 14.65 -22.88 22.54
C SER A 560 14.69 -22.29 21.13
N VAL A 561 15.79 -21.65 20.76
CA VAL A 561 15.91 -20.89 19.51
C VAL A 561 16.48 -21.78 18.39
N PRO A 562 15.79 -21.90 17.24
CA PRO A 562 16.31 -22.66 16.11
C PRO A 562 17.50 -21.94 15.47
N VAL A 563 18.48 -22.73 15.03
CA VAL A 563 19.66 -22.28 14.27
C VAL A 563 19.45 -22.53 12.78
N ILE A 564 19.69 -21.51 11.97
CA ILE A 564 19.47 -21.56 10.52
C ILE A 564 20.82 -21.37 9.83
N PRO A 565 21.43 -22.45 9.31
CA PRO A 565 22.64 -22.33 8.51
C PRO A 565 22.28 -21.70 7.17
N VAL A 566 23.02 -20.68 6.76
CA VAL A 566 22.87 -20.01 5.47
C VAL A 566 24.22 -20.03 4.76
N ALA A 567 24.21 -20.39 3.47
CA ALA A 567 25.39 -20.34 2.63
C ALA A 567 25.26 -19.22 1.58
N LEU A 568 26.29 -18.40 1.49
CA LEU A 568 26.50 -17.42 0.44
C LEU A 568 27.49 -17.98 -0.59
N LYS A 569 27.09 -17.96 -1.86
CA LYS A 569 27.81 -18.50 -3.02
C LYS A 569 28.02 -17.43 -4.09
N GLY A 570 29.12 -17.50 -4.83
CA GLY A 570 29.35 -16.65 -6.02
C GLY A 570 29.82 -15.23 -5.70
N LEU A 571 30.32 -14.98 -4.48
CA LEU A 571 30.76 -13.65 -4.02
C LEU A 571 32.27 -13.48 -4.10
N TRP A 572 33.03 -14.58 -4.19
CA TRP A 572 34.47 -14.55 -4.37
C TRP A 572 34.85 -14.05 -5.78
N GLY A 573 35.79 -13.10 -5.84
CA GLY A 573 36.17 -12.41 -7.09
C GLY A 573 35.25 -11.25 -7.51
N SER A 574 34.30 -10.85 -6.65
CA SER A 574 33.49 -9.63 -6.84
C SER A 574 34.25 -8.37 -6.40
N PHE A 575 33.82 -7.19 -6.85
CA PHE A 575 34.42 -5.88 -6.50
C PHE A 575 34.57 -5.64 -4.98
N PHE A 576 33.72 -6.28 -4.17
CA PHE A 576 33.69 -6.14 -2.71
C PHE A 576 34.46 -7.23 -1.96
N SER A 577 35.03 -8.24 -2.63
CA SER A 577 35.83 -9.29 -2.00
C SER A 577 37.32 -8.95 -1.98
N ARG A 578 38.09 -9.59 -1.08
CA ARG A 578 39.55 -9.35 -0.92
C ARG A 578 40.43 -10.13 -1.91
N TYR A 579 39.85 -10.66 -3.00
CA TYR A 579 40.46 -11.62 -3.94
C TYR A 579 41.86 -11.25 -4.47
N HIS A 580 42.17 -9.96 -4.63
CA HIS A 580 43.42 -9.50 -5.24
C HIS A 580 44.48 -8.96 -4.26
N LYS A 581 44.59 -9.49 -3.02
CA LYS A 581 45.59 -9.04 -2.02
C LYS A 581 45.60 -7.51 -1.77
N GLY A 582 44.47 -6.83 -1.99
CA GLY A 582 44.29 -5.39 -1.82
C GLY A 582 43.03 -5.05 -1.03
N ARG A 583 42.91 -3.80 -0.55
CA ARG A 583 41.71 -3.29 0.17
C ARG A 583 40.47 -3.45 -0.72
N ALA A 584 39.35 -3.91 -0.14
CA ALA A 584 38.05 -3.93 -0.82
C ALA A 584 37.72 -2.52 -1.37
N CYS A 585 37.04 -2.45 -2.52
CA CYS A 585 36.69 -1.19 -3.22
C CYS A 585 37.85 -0.41 -3.89
N SER A 586 38.98 -1.05 -4.23
CA SER A 586 40.17 -0.36 -4.76
C SER A 586 40.26 -0.19 -6.29
N ARG A 587 39.37 -0.79 -7.10
CA ARG A 587 39.37 -0.66 -8.58
C ARG A 587 37.98 -0.73 -9.18
N PHE A 588 37.69 0.05 -10.23
CA PHE A 588 36.41 0.06 -10.98
C PHE A 588 35.82 -1.34 -11.26
N PRO A 589 34.49 -1.51 -11.14
CA PRO A 589 33.81 -2.81 -11.26
C PRO A 589 34.00 -3.45 -12.65
N ARG A 590 34.74 -4.57 -12.72
CA ARG A 590 34.95 -5.34 -13.96
C ARG A 590 33.90 -6.43 -14.23
N ARG A 591 33.08 -6.78 -13.23
CA ARG A 591 31.98 -7.76 -13.32
C ARG A 591 30.67 -7.14 -12.84
N PHE A 592 30.01 -6.36 -13.72
CA PHE A 592 28.57 -6.18 -13.59
C PHE A 592 27.90 -7.54 -13.85
N PHE A 593 26.86 -7.92 -13.08
CA PHE A 593 26.11 -9.18 -13.22
C PHE A 593 26.73 -10.49 -12.72
N SER A 594 27.57 -10.48 -11.67
CA SER A 594 27.94 -11.76 -11.03
C SER A 594 26.69 -12.48 -10.50
N ARG A 595 26.64 -13.80 -10.67
CA ARG A 595 25.59 -14.66 -10.12
C ARG A 595 25.89 -14.86 -8.64
N VAL A 596 24.99 -14.41 -7.79
CA VAL A 596 25.11 -14.56 -6.34
C VAL A 596 23.95 -15.42 -5.88
N GLU A 597 24.25 -16.47 -5.13
CA GLU A 597 23.24 -17.36 -4.58
C GLU A 597 23.29 -17.35 -3.05
N LEU A 598 22.10 -17.26 -2.44
CA LEU A 598 21.91 -17.39 -1.01
C LEU A 598 20.95 -18.56 -0.77
N GLU A 599 21.43 -19.55 -0.01
CA GLU A 599 20.69 -20.75 0.31
C GLU A 599 20.54 -20.92 1.82
N ALA A 600 19.29 -21.03 2.29
CA ALA A 600 18.99 -21.31 3.70
C ALA A 600 18.75 -22.82 3.92
N GLY A 601 19.53 -23.44 4.79
CA GLY A 601 19.35 -24.83 5.21
C GLY A 601 18.18 -25.01 6.17
N LYS A 602 17.85 -26.27 6.46
CA LYS A 602 16.79 -26.63 7.41
C LYS A 602 17.11 -26.09 8.81
N PRO A 603 16.11 -25.61 9.57
CA PRO A 603 16.30 -25.23 10.97
C PRO A 603 16.81 -26.40 11.79
N ILE A 604 17.77 -26.15 12.67
CA ILE A 604 18.35 -27.17 13.54
C ILE A 604 18.11 -26.75 14.99
N PRO A 605 17.66 -27.66 15.88
CA PRO A 605 17.55 -27.39 17.31
C PRO A 605 18.90 -26.98 17.91
N ALA A 606 18.92 -26.06 18.87
CA ALA A 606 20.16 -25.59 19.49
C ALA A 606 20.94 -26.72 20.19
N GLU A 607 20.24 -27.72 20.72
CA GLU A 607 20.81 -28.87 21.44
C GLU A 607 21.63 -29.80 20.54
N GLU A 608 21.29 -29.87 19.25
CA GLU A 608 21.91 -30.78 18.27
C GLU A 608 23.11 -30.14 17.56
N VAL A 609 23.50 -28.93 17.94
CA VAL A 609 24.39 -28.09 17.15
C VAL A 609 25.58 -27.58 17.96
N ASN A 610 26.76 -27.72 17.38
CA ASN A 610 27.96 -27.00 17.81
C ASN A 610 28.59 -26.26 16.61
N HIS A 611 29.55 -25.38 16.90
CA HIS A 611 30.27 -24.61 15.87
C HIS A 611 30.87 -25.46 14.73
N GLN A 612 31.32 -26.70 15.00
CA GLN A 612 31.89 -27.58 13.98
C GLN A 612 30.82 -28.18 13.06
N ILE A 613 29.70 -28.65 13.63
CA ILE A 613 28.55 -29.16 12.88
C ILE A 613 27.98 -28.06 11.97
N LEU A 614 27.88 -26.82 12.46
CA LEU A 614 27.44 -25.68 11.65
C LEU A 614 28.38 -25.40 10.49
N LYS A 615 29.69 -25.42 10.73
CA LYS A 615 30.68 -25.21 9.67
C LYS A 615 30.49 -26.24 8.55
N ASN A 616 30.38 -27.52 8.91
CA ASN A 616 30.22 -28.61 7.94
C ASN A 616 28.91 -28.47 7.14
N LYS A 617 27.79 -28.18 7.82
CA LYS A 617 26.51 -27.95 7.12
C LYS A 617 26.54 -26.74 6.18
N ILE A 618 27.19 -25.64 6.57
CA ILE A 618 27.30 -24.47 5.70
C ILE A 618 28.24 -24.75 4.53
N ALA A 619 29.32 -25.51 4.73
CA ALA A 619 30.20 -25.95 3.65
C ALA A 619 29.48 -26.85 2.64
N GLU A 620 28.68 -27.81 3.12
CA GLU A 620 27.82 -28.66 2.28
C GLU A 620 26.80 -27.84 1.50
N LEU A 621 26.14 -26.89 2.17
CA LEU A 621 25.21 -25.97 1.51
C LEU A 621 25.91 -25.11 0.46
N ARG A 622 27.12 -24.60 0.73
CA ARG A 622 27.90 -23.77 -0.21
C ARG A 622 28.31 -24.58 -1.45
N GLY A 623 28.77 -25.81 -1.25
CA GLY A 623 29.42 -26.62 -2.28
C GLY A 623 30.69 -25.94 -2.82
N ASP A 624 31.05 -26.26 -4.06
CA ASP A 624 32.25 -25.75 -4.75
C ASP A 624 32.11 -24.33 -5.31
N GLN A 625 30.98 -23.67 -5.05
CA GLN A 625 30.70 -22.33 -5.58
C GLN A 625 31.21 -21.24 -4.63
N LEU A 626 32.41 -20.72 -4.94
CA LEU A 626 33.06 -19.58 -4.26
C LEU A 626 32.39 -18.24 -4.57
#